data_AF-A0A9X9X1T6-F1
#
_entry.id   AF-A0A9X9X1T6-F1
#
_cell.length_a   1.000
_cell.length_b   1.000
_cell.length_c   1.000
_cell.angle_alpha   90.00
_cell.angle_beta   90.00
_cell.angle_gamma   90.00
#
_symmetry.space_group_name_H-M   'P 1'
#
loop_
_entity.id
_entity.type
_entity.pdbx_description
1 polymer ?
#
loop_
_entity_poly.entity_id
_entity_poly.type
_entity_poly.pdbx_seq_one_letter_code
_entity_poly.pdbx_strand_id
1 'polypeptide(L)'
;MRPHPFHPLTDAEFALLSRHLPSPENRRGRPPADRRRTLNAIFWVACSSGPWKDLPAEYGRADTAHRTLRRWAKSGHMDLLLTLVANRDRGKDKILNALAWRICRAWRRISRIVGLGSLLLAKRLALRPALPAHPRFLPDADLSETVRRLSRAAAKNAPGQPPGIFAALAKTMSLAGGRPRYWRLR
;
A
#
# COMPACT_ATOMS: atom_id res chain seq x y z
N MET A 1 8.77 15.83 3.71
CA MET A 1 9.81 14.96 3.12
C MET A 1 10.37 15.70 1.93
N ARG A 2 11.69 15.71 1.77
CA ARG A 2 12.30 16.28 0.57
C ARG A 2 12.24 15.22 -0.56
N PRO A 3 12.08 15.63 -1.82
CA PRO A 3 12.23 14.71 -2.93
C PRO A 3 13.69 14.23 -2.98
N HIS A 4 13.87 12.93 -3.15
CA HIS A 4 15.18 12.32 -3.31
C HIS A 4 15.24 11.64 -4.68
N PRO A 5 16.29 11.87 -5.48
CA PRO A 5 16.49 11.15 -6.73
C PRO A 5 16.65 9.66 -6.44
N PHE A 6 16.33 8.84 -7.44
CA PHE A 6 16.55 7.40 -7.32
C PHE A 6 18.05 7.10 -7.14
N HIS A 7 18.34 6.20 -6.22
CA HIS A 7 19.61 5.49 -6.11
C HIS A 7 19.32 4.01 -5.83
N PRO A 8 20.19 3.08 -6.27
CA PRO A 8 20.08 1.68 -5.90
C PRO A 8 20.06 1.50 -4.38
N LEU A 9 19.28 0.54 -3.89
CA LEU A 9 19.21 0.24 -2.46
C LEU A 9 20.58 -0.20 -1.92
N THR A 10 20.97 0.38 -0.79
CA THR A 10 22.06 -0.14 0.02
C THR A 10 21.65 -1.46 0.70
N ASP A 11 22.62 -2.23 1.18
CA ASP A 11 22.34 -3.51 1.86
C ASP A 11 21.50 -3.30 3.12
N ALA A 12 21.78 -2.23 3.87
CA ALA A 12 21.04 -1.88 5.08
C ALA A 12 19.58 -1.50 4.77
N GLU A 13 19.34 -0.70 3.72
CA GLU A 13 17.99 -0.37 3.26
C GLU A 13 17.23 -1.61 2.79
N PHE A 14 17.89 -2.47 2.01
CA PHE A 14 17.30 -3.70 1.52
C PHE A 14 16.97 -4.66 2.67
N ALA A 15 17.85 -4.80 3.66
CA ALA A 15 17.62 -5.62 4.83
C ALA A 15 16.41 -5.14 5.64
N LEU A 16 16.27 -3.82 5.84
CA LEU A 16 15.11 -3.23 6.51
C LEU A 16 13.82 -3.57 5.76
N LEU A 17 13.77 -3.33 4.45
CA LEU A 17 12.57 -3.59 3.65
C LEU A 17 12.22 -5.09 3.61
N SER A 18 13.22 -5.95 3.48
CA SER A 18 13.02 -7.40 3.34
C SER A 18 12.33 -8.04 4.54
N ARG A 19 12.54 -7.51 5.75
CA ARG A 19 11.86 -7.95 6.99
C ARG A 19 10.34 -7.76 6.96
N HIS A 20 9.87 -6.83 6.13
CA HIS A 20 8.48 -6.42 6.05
C HIS A 20 7.77 -6.90 4.77
N LEU A 21 8.48 -7.65 3.93
CA LEU A 21 7.97 -8.22 2.68
C LEU A 21 7.65 -9.71 2.87
N PRO A 22 6.72 -10.27 2.08
CA PRO A 22 6.30 -11.66 2.27
C PRO A 22 7.49 -12.61 2.09
N SER A 23 7.64 -13.65 2.92
CA SER A 23 8.71 -14.67 2.77
C SER A 23 8.60 -15.40 1.41
N PRO A 24 9.73 -15.74 0.75
CA PRO A 24 9.69 -16.48 -0.51
C PRO A 24 9.39 -17.98 -0.30
N GLU A 25 9.56 -18.47 0.91
CA GLU A 25 9.65 -19.91 1.24
C GLU A 25 8.36 -20.69 1.00
N ASN A 26 7.20 -20.02 1.03
CA ASN A 26 5.90 -20.69 0.91
C ASN A 26 5.35 -20.78 -0.52
N ARG A 27 6.19 -20.77 -1.57
CA ARG A 27 5.71 -20.89 -2.96
C ARG A 27 6.27 -22.12 -3.68
N ARG A 28 5.37 -23.04 -4.02
CA ARG A 28 5.60 -24.05 -5.07
C ARG A 28 5.70 -23.34 -6.43
N GLY A 29 6.73 -23.67 -7.23
CA GLY A 29 6.92 -23.16 -8.60
C GLY A 29 8.27 -22.48 -8.84
N ARG A 30 8.39 -21.75 -9.97
CA ARG A 30 9.62 -21.06 -10.39
C ARG A 30 10.15 -20.15 -9.28
N PRO A 31 11.46 -20.18 -8.96
CA PRO A 31 12.06 -19.31 -7.96
C PRO A 31 11.70 -17.85 -8.21
N PRO A 32 11.33 -17.09 -7.16
CA PRO A 32 11.04 -15.67 -7.31
C PRO A 32 12.28 -14.94 -7.85
N ALA A 33 12.04 -13.92 -8.68
CA ALA A 33 13.11 -13.04 -9.14
C ALA A 33 13.84 -12.39 -7.96
N ASP A 34 15.09 -11.98 -8.19
CA ASP A 34 15.88 -11.26 -7.21
C ASP A 34 15.08 -10.07 -6.63
N ARG A 35 14.87 -10.11 -5.31
CA ARG A 35 14.06 -9.14 -4.58
C ARG A 35 14.68 -7.76 -4.59
N ARG A 36 16.01 -7.69 -4.52
CA ARG A 36 16.71 -6.40 -4.51
C ARG A 36 16.55 -5.71 -5.85
N ARG A 37 16.76 -6.46 -6.96
CA ARG A 37 16.47 -5.98 -8.32
C ARG A 37 15.02 -5.54 -8.48
N THR A 38 14.08 -6.35 -7.99
CA THR A 38 12.64 -6.03 -8.06
C THR A 38 12.30 -4.74 -7.29
N LEU A 39 12.83 -4.56 -6.08
CA LEU A 39 12.64 -3.33 -5.30
C LEU A 39 13.29 -2.12 -5.96
N ASN A 40 14.51 -2.28 -6.47
CA ASN A 40 15.19 -1.22 -7.22
C ASN A 40 14.38 -0.81 -8.44
N ALA A 41 13.83 -1.77 -9.21
CA ALA A 41 12.94 -1.48 -10.33
C ALA A 41 11.69 -0.69 -9.92
N ILE A 42 11.04 -1.12 -8.83
CA ILE A 42 9.85 -0.44 -8.30
C ILE A 42 10.19 0.99 -7.87
N PHE A 43 11.30 1.19 -7.15
CA PHE A 43 11.70 2.52 -6.69
C PHE A 43 12.21 3.40 -7.81
N TRP A 44 12.89 2.85 -8.80
CA TRP A 44 13.29 3.57 -10.01
C TRP A 44 12.05 4.12 -10.69
N VAL A 45 11.06 3.27 -10.99
CA VAL A 45 9.81 3.74 -11.62
C VAL A 45 9.02 4.68 -10.72
N ALA A 46 9.05 4.52 -9.40
CA ALA A 46 8.34 5.41 -8.48
C ALA A 46 8.94 6.82 -8.42
N CYS A 47 10.26 6.93 -8.49
CA CYS A 47 11.01 8.17 -8.32
C CYS A 47 11.30 8.86 -9.66
N SER A 48 11.59 8.08 -10.70
CA SER A 48 11.78 8.54 -12.07
C SER A 48 10.42 8.85 -12.72
N SER A 49 10.39 9.85 -13.59
CA SER A 49 9.23 10.19 -14.42
C SER A 49 8.98 9.16 -15.53
N GLY A 50 9.89 8.22 -15.75
CA GLY A 50 9.83 7.24 -16.83
C GLY A 50 8.69 6.20 -16.72
N PRO A 51 8.23 5.66 -17.87
CA PRO A 51 7.35 4.51 -17.92
C PRO A 51 8.09 3.21 -17.53
N TRP A 52 7.33 2.14 -17.28
CA TRP A 52 7.89 0.80 -17.03
C TRP A 52 8.74 0.28 -18.19
N LYS A 53 8.45 0.71 -19.42
CA LYS A 53 9.15 0.27 -20.64
C LYS A 53 10.62 0.68 -20.65
N ASP A 54 10.94 1.79 -20.00
CA ASP A 54 12.29 2.38 -20.00
C ASP A 54 13.12 1.93 -18.79
N LEU A 55 12.65 0.90 -18.08
CA LEU A 55 13.35 0.36 -16.93
C LEU A 55 14.71 -0.21 -17.38
N PRO A 56 15.83 0.22 -16.77
CA PRO A 56 17.14 -0.35 -17.04
C PRO A 56 17.19 -1.87 -16.84
N ALA A 57 17.82 -2.58 -17.77
CA ALA A 57 17.90 -4.04 -17.76
C ALA A 57 18.60 -4.61 -16.51
N GLU A 58 19.47 -3.83 -15.87
CA GLU A 58 20.13 -4.17 -14.60
C GLU A 58 19.15 -4.48 -13.45
N TYR A 59 17.97 -3.87 -13.46
CA TYR A 59 16.93 -4.11 -12.45
C TYR A 59 15.95 -5.23 -12.84
N GLY A 60 16.20 -5.90 -13.98
CA GLY A 60 15.40 -7.01 -14.46
C GLY A 60 14.19 -6.60 -15.32
N ARG A 61 13.25 -7.52 -15.50
CA ARG A 61 12.11 -7.32 -16.41
C ARG A 61 11.02 -6.46 -15.76
N ALA A 62 10.62 -5.39 -16.47
CA ALA A 62 9.58 -4.47 -16.02
C ALA A 62 8.24 -5.13 -15.67
N ASP A 63 7.78 -6.10 -16.48
CA ASP A 63 6.54 -6.84 -16.24
C ASP A 63 6.60 -7.65 -14.91
N THR A 64 7.75 -8.24 -14.60
CA THR A 64 7.96 -8.97 -13.33
C THR A 64 7.89 -8.03 -12.13
N ALA A 65 8.53 -6.87 -12.22
CA ALA A 65 8.49 -5.85 -11.17
C ALA A 65 7.07 -5.30 -10.97
N HIS A 66 6.37 -4.98 -12.06
CA HIS A 66 4.99 -4.50 -12.01
C HIS A 66 4.03 -5.54 -11.40
N ARG A 67 4.11 -6.81 -11.82
CA ARG A 67 3.30 -7.90 -11.25
C ARG A 67 3.55 -8.09 -9.76
N THR A 68 4.81 -7.97 -9.34
CA THR A 68 5.21 -8.08 -7.93
C THR A 68 4.66 -6.92 -7.11
N LEU A 69 4.80 -5.68 -7.60
CA LEU A 69 4.23 -4.50 -6.96
C LEU A 69 2.71 -4.63 -6.81
N ARG A 70 2.00 -5.04 -7.87
CA ARG A 70 0.55 -5.27 -7.82
C ARG A 70 0.17 -6.33 -6.80
N ARG A 71 0.96 -7.40 -6.69
CA ARG A 71 0.76 -8.46 -5.68
C ARG A 71 0.93 -7.92 -4.27
N TRP A 72 1.99 -7.15 -4.00
CA TRP A 72 2.23 -6.53 -2.70
C TRP A 72 1.21 -5.45 -2.34
N ALA A 73 0.69 -4.71 -3.32
CA ALA A 73 -0.39 -3.75 -3.13
C ALA A 73 -1.70 -4.45 -2.71
N LYS A 74 -2.11 -5.51 -3.42
CA LYS A 74 -3.32 -6.28 -3.11
C LYS A 74 -3.23 -7.02 -1.79
N SER A 75 -2.08 -7.63 -1.57
CA SER A 75 -1.70 -8.13 -0.26
C SER A 75 -1.12 -6.99 0.55
N GLY A 76 -1.65 -5.76 0.62
CA GLY A 76 -1.38 -4.70 1.64
C GLY A 76 0.04 -4.46 2.23
N HIS A 77 1.12 -5.00 1.67
CA HIS A 77 2.47 -4.93 2.26
C HIS A 77 2.99 -3.50 2.08
N MET A 78 2.56 -2.86 1.00
CA MET A 78 2.80 -1.45 0.77
C MET A 78 2.10 -0.56 1.80
N ASP A 79 0.93 -0.97 2.31
CA ASP A 79 0.27 -0.24 3.41
C ASP A 79 1.05 -0.40 4.71
N LEU A 80 1.61 -1.59 4.97
CA LEU A 80 2.47 -1.83 6.12
C LEU A 80 3.74 -0.98 6.07
N LEU A 81 4.42 -0.93 4.92
CA LEU A 81 5.56 -0.03 4.71
C LEU A 81 5.18 1.44 4.92
N LEU A 82 3.99 1.85 4.46
CA LEU A 82 3.49 3.20 4.67
C LEU A 82 3.26 3.51 6.15
N THR A 83 2.72 2.57 6.93
CA THR A 83 2.55 2.69 8.39
C THR A 83 3.89 2.77 9.11
N LEU A 84 4.88 1.96 8.72
CA LEU A 84 6.25 2.06 9.28
C LEU A 84 6.83 3.44 9.05
N VAL A 85 6.67 3.96 7.83
CA VAL A 85 7.11 5.31 7.48
C VAL A 85 6.38 6.35 8.33
N ALA A 86 5.09 6.20 8.62
CA ALA A 86 4.36 7.15 9.44
C ALA A 86 4.80 7.16 10.92
N ASN A 87 5.12 5.98 11.46
CA ASN A 87 5.50 5.79 12.86
C ASN A 87 7.01 5.99 13.14
N ARG A 88 7.80 6.31 12.11
CA ARG A 88 9.26 6.47 12.25
C ARG A 88 9.63 7.69 13.07
N ASP A 89 10.75 7.58 13.78
CA ASP A 89 11.38 8.74 14.41
C ASP A 89 12.22 9.49 13.34
N ARG A 90 11.85 10.75 13.09
CA ARG A 90 12.53 11.58 12.08
C ARG A 90 13.98 11.93 12.47
N GLY A 91 14.32 11.88 13.75
CA GLY A 91 15.66 12.18 14.26
C GLY A 91 16.57 10.96 14.36
N LYS A 92 16.02 9.77 14.64
CA LYS A 92 16.81 8.55 14.90
C LYS A 92 16.93 7.61 13.70
N ASP A 93 15.85 7.40 12.96
CA ASP A 93 15.80 6.34 11.95
C ASP A 93 16.36 6.78 10.59
N LYS A 94 17.69 6.99 10.49
CA LYS A 94 18.35 7.51 9.27
C LYS A 94 17.98 6.72 8.00
N ILE A 95 18.00 5.38 8.07
CA ILE A 95 17.69 4.49 6.93
C ILE A 95 16.23 4.64 6.49
N LEU A 96 15.29 4.57 7.44
CA LEU A 96 13.87 4.67 7.12
C LEU A 96 13.50 6.07 6.62
N ASN A 97 14.17 7.11 7.12
CA ASN A 97 14.03 8.47 6.64
C ASN A 97 14.49 8.62 5.17
N ALA A 98 15.59 7.97 4.77
CA ALA A 98 16.05 7.95 3.38
C ALA A 98 15.05 7.24 2.44
N LEU A 99 14.47 6.12 2.90
CA LEU A 99 13.48 5.35 2.15
C LEU A 99 12.09 6.01 2.09
N ALA A 100 11.79 6.90 3.03
CA ALA A 100 10.45 7.39 3.28
C ALA A 100 9.77 7.99 2.04
N TRP A 101 10.52 8.81 1.29
CA TRP A 101 10.05 9.41 0.04
C TRP A 101 9.78 8.36 -1.05
N ARG A 102 10.71 7.41 -1.22
CA ARG A 102 10.64 6.32 -2.22
C ARG A 102 9.44 5.42 -1.95
N ILE A 103 9.20 5.07 -0.67
CA ILE A 103 8.03 4.30 -0.23
C ILE A 103 6.74 5.07 -0.51
N CYS A 104 6.68 6.36 -0.16
CA CYS A 104 5.49 7.18 -0.44
C CYS A 104 5.20 7.27 -1.95
N ARG A 105 6.21 7.48 -2.79
CA ARG A 105 6.05 7.53 -4.25
C ARG A 105 5.63 6.19 -4.84
N ALA A 106 6.20 5.09 -4.35
CA ALA A 106 5.80 3.75 -4.77
C ALA A 106 4.34 3.47 -4.38
N TRP A 107 3.96 3.88 -3.15
CA TRP A 107 2.58 3.80 -2.68
C TRP A 107 1.63 4.65 -3.55
N ARG A 108 2.02 5.87 -3.92
CA ARG A 108 1.21 6.72 -4.81
C ARG A 108 0.92 6.03 -6.15
N ARG A 109 1.89 5.33 -6.75
CA ARG A 109 1.64 4.61 -8.01
C ARG A 109 0.60 3.51 -7.86
N ILE A 110 0.57 2.82 -6.73
CA ILE A 110 -0.43 1.78 -6.46
C ILE A 110 -1.77 2.35 -5.97
N SER A 111 -1.89 3.66 -5.73
CA SER A 111 -3.14 4.27 -5.27
C SER A 111 -4.31 4.01 -6.21
N ARG A 112 -4.02 3.77 -7.50
CA ARG A 112 -4.99 3.40 -8.56
C ARG A 112 -5.38 1.91 -8.53
N ILE A 113 -4.60 1.07 -7.84
CA ILE A 113 -4.76 -0.38 -7.76
C ILE A 113 -5.41 -0.78 -6.44
N VAL A 114 -5.10 -0.06 -5.36
CA VAL A 114 -5.62 -0.33 -4.01
C VAL A 114 -7.03 0.21 -3.83
N GLY A 115 -7.79 -0.42 -2.92
CA GLY A 115 -9.16 0.01 -2.63
C GLY A 115 -9.22 1.25 -1.74
N LEU A 116 -10.44 1.78 -1.57
CA LEU A 116 -10.73 2.98 -0.78
C LEU A 116 -10.15 2.90 0.64
N GLY A 117 -10.20 1.73 1.28
CA GLY A 117 -9.61 1.56 2.60
C GLY A 117 -8.14 1.98 2.64
N SER A 118 -7.31 1.53 1.70
CA SER A 118 -5.87 1.83 1.70
C SER A 118 -5.62 3.32 1.51
N LEU A 119 -6.43 3.96 0.67
CA LEU A 119 -6.43 5.41 0.50
C LEU A 119 -6.77 6.16 1.79
N LEU A 120 -7.79 5.71 2.52
CA LEU A 120 -8.16 6.30 3.82
C LEU A 120 -7.07 6.06 4.88
N LEU A 121 -6.39 4.92 4.87
CA LEU A 121 -5.23 4.67 5.73
C LEU A 121 -4.12 5.68 5.43
N ALA A 122 -3.75 5.85 4.16
CA ALA A 122 -2.73 6.83 3.78
C ALA A 122 -3.11 8.26 4.19
N LYS A 123 -4.40 8.62 4.10
CA LYS A 123 -4.93 9.91 4.56
C LYS A 123 -4.78 10.07 6.07
N ARG A 124 -5.15 9.05 6.86
CA ARG A 124 -5.01 9.05 8.34
C ARG A 124 -3.58 9.18 8.81
N LEU A 125 -2.64 8.53 8.12
CA LEU A 125 -1.21 8.63 8.42
C LEU A 125 -0.61 10.02 8.10
N ALA A 126 -1.41 10.94 7.55
CA ALA A 126 -1.00 12.29 7.16
C ALA A 126 0.20 12.35 6.19
N LEU A 127 0.44 11.26 5.43
CA LEU A 127 1.54 11.16 4.48
C LEU A 127 1.16 11.75 3.13
N ARG A 128 1.17 13.10 3.04
CA ARG A 128 0.88 13.85 1.81
C ARG A 128 1.66 13.36 0.58
N PRO A 129 2.95 12.97 0.65
CA PRO A 129 3.69 12.46 -0.50
C PRO A 129 3.22 11.11 -1.05
N ALA A 130 2.38 10.39 -0.32
CA ALA A 130 1.80 9.12 -0.78
C ALA A 130 0.46 9.33 -1.50
N LEU A 131 -0.27 10.40 -1.17
CA LEU A 131 -1.61 10.64 -1.70
C LEU A 131 -1.57 11.07 -3.17
N PRO A 132 -2.51 10.59 -4.02
CA PRO A 132 -2.58 10.96 -5.43
C PRO A 132 -3.08 12.41 -5.63
N ALA A 133 -3.83 12.94 -4.68
CA ALA A 133 -4.38 14.29 -4.69
C ALA A 133 -4.23 14.95 -3.31
N HIS A 134 -4.52 16.24 -3.22
CA HIS A 134 -4.57 16.95 -1.94
C HIS A 134 -5.61 16.30 -1.00
N PRO A 135 -5.34 16.15 0.32
CA PRO A 135 -6.25 15.47 1.27
C PRO A 135 -7.70 15.96 1.26
N ARG A 136 -7.93 17.24 0.94
CA ARG A 136 -9.27 17.86 0.83
C ARG A 136 -10.14 17.28 -0.28
N PHE A 137 -9.52 16.75 -1.34
CA PHE A 137 -10.22 16.17 -2.50
C PHE A 137 -10.43 14.66 -2.35
N LEU A 138 -9.95 14.08 -1.25
CA LEU A 138 -10.12 12.66 -0.97
C LEU A 138 -11.25 12.49 0.04
N PRO A 139 -12.02 11.38 -0.02
CA PRO A 139 -13.07 11.09 0.95
C PRO A 139 -12.59 11.22 2.39
N ASP A 140 -13.44 11.73 3.27
CA ASP A 140 -13.09 11.89 4.68
C ASP A 140 -13.01 10.55 5.39
N ALA A 141 -11.87 10.29 6.01
CA ALA A 141 -11.57 9.00 6.60
C ALA A 141 -12.47 8.70 7.80
N ASP A 142 -12.80 9.72 8.59
CA ASP A 142 -13.60 9.56 9.79
C ASP A 142 -15.08 9.59 9.47
N LEU A 143 -15.54 10.50 8.60
CA LEU A 143 -16.92 10.49 8.10
C LEU A 143 -17.26 9.18 7.37
N SER A 144 -16.37 8.66 6.52
CA SER A 144 -16.61 7.39 5.82
C SER A 144 -16.70 6.21 6.79
N GLU A 145 -15.92 6.21 7.88
CA GLU A 145 -16.01 5.17 8.90
C GLU A 145 -17.25 5.32 9.78
N THR A 146 -17.60 6.54 10.17
CA THR A 146 -18.82 6.86 10.91
C THR A 146 -20.06 6.48 10.12
N VAL A 147 -20.16 6.90 8.86
CA VAL A 147 -21.26 6.51 7.95
C VAL A 147 -21.28 4.99 7.81
N ARG A 148 -20.14 4.32 7.57
CA ARG A 148 -20.11 2.85 7.46
C ARG A 148 -20.54 2.14 8.75
N ARG A 149 -20.16 2.65 9.93
CA ARG A 149 -20.58 2.12 11.24
C ARG A 149 -22.08 2.30 11.44
N LEU A 150 -22.59 3.50 11.19
CA LEU A 150 -24.01 3.82 11.29
C LEU A 150 -24.83 2.97 10.31
N SER A 151 -24.43 2.86 9.04
CA SER A 151 -25.10 2.01 8.06
C SER A 151 -25.10 0.54 8.49
N ARG A 152 -24.01 0.02 9.07
CA ARG A 152 -23.96 -1.35 9.60
C ARG A 152 -24.82 -1.55 10.84
N ALA A 153 -24.88 -0.57 11.75
CA ALA A 153 -25.71 -0.61 12.94
C ALA A 153 -27.19 -0.54 12.57
N ALA A 154 -27.56 0.38 11.68
CA ALA A 154 -28.90 0.51 11.13
C ALA A 154 -29.33 -0.78 10.38
N ALA A 155 -28.43 -1.38 9.60
CA ALA A 155 -28.66 -2.66 8.92
C ALA A 155 -28.81 -3.86 9.87
N LYS A 156 -28.39 -3.76 11.13
CA LYS A 156 -28.53 -4.83 12.13
C LYS A 156 -29.79 -4.69 12.99
N ASN A 157 -30.25 -3.46 13.23
CA ASN A 157 -31.24 -3.14 14.25
C ASN A 157 -32.58 -2.63 13.69
N ALA A 158 -32.85 -2.70 12.38
CA ALA A 158 -34.10 -2.14 11.85
C ALA A 158 -35.28 -3.11 12.06
N PRO A 159 -36.37 -2.66 12.71
CA PRO A 159 -37.56 -3.48 12.93
C PRO A 159 -38.26 -3.81 11.60
N GLY A 160 -38.67 -5.08 11.43
CA GLY A 160 -39.42 -5.54 10.24
C GLY A 160 -38.57 -5.89 9.00
N GLN A 161 -37.25 -6.03 9.13
CA GLN A 161 -36.38 -6.32 7.98
C GLN A 161 -36.43 -7.79 7.52
N PRO A 162 -36.49 -8.06 6.19
CA PRO A 162 -36.09 -9.37 5.66
C PRO A 162 -34.57 -9.51 5.85
N PRO A 163 -34.10 -10.52 6.62
CA PRO A 163 -32.71 -10.60 7.06
C PRO A 163 -31.68 -10.69 5.91
N GLY A 164 -32.12 -11.08 4.71
CA GLY A 164 -31.24 -11.24 3.55
C GLY A 164 -30.74 -9.94 2.92
N ILE A 165 -31.60 -8.90 2.78
CA ILE A 165 -31.28 -7.71 1.97
C ILE A 165 -30.23 -6.84 2.66
N PHE A 166 -30.40 -6.56 3.95
CA PHE A 166 -29.48 -5.69 4.69
C PHE A 166 -28.19 -6.40 5.09
N ALA A 167 -28.23 -7.72 5.32
CA ALA A 167 -27.03 -8.53 5.43
C ALA A 167 -26.25 -8.55 4.10
N ALA A 168 -26.94 -8.66 2.96
CA ALA A 168 -26.34 -8.56 1.64
C ALA A 168 -25.74 -7.15 1.42
N LEU A 169 -26.44 -6.08 1.78
CA LEU A 169 -25.95 -4.70 1.68
C LEU A 169 -24.71 -4.46 2.57
N ALA A 170 -24.73 -4.97 3.81
CA ALA A 170 -23.58 -4.88 4.71
C ALA A 170 -22.38 -5.68 4.17
N LYS A 171 -22.63 -6.85 3.56
CA LYS A 171 -21.62 -7.69 2.91
C LYS A 171 -21.05 -7.01 1.65
N THR A 172 -21.90 -6.41 0.81
CA THR A 172 -21.46 -5.66 -0.37
C THR A 172 -20.68 -4.41 0.02
N MET A 173 -21.08 -3.66 1.05
CA MET A 173 -20.31 -2.53 1.57
C MET A 173 -18.96 -2.96 2.16
N SER A 174 -18.90 -4.12 2.81
CA SER A 174 -17.65 -4.71 3.30
C SER A 174 -16.72 -5.09 2.15
N LEU A 175 -17.27 -5.71 1.10
CA LEU A 175 -16.52 -6.11 -0.11
C LEU A 175 -16.07 -4.89 -0.94
N ALA A 176 -16.92 -3.87 -1.09
CA ALA A 176 -16.62 -2.60 -1.75
C ALA A 176 -15.54 -1.80 -1.00
N GLY A 177 -15.45 -1.97 0.32
CA GLY A 177 -14.36 -1.43 1.15
C GLY A 177 -12.99 -2.06 0.90
N GLY A 178 -12.92 -3.14 0.13
CA GLY A 178 -11.72 -3.94 -0.13
C GLY A 178 -11.59 -5.16 0.78
N ARG A 179 -10.84 -6.17 0.33
CA ARG A 179 -10.59 -7.41 1.10
C ARG A 179 -9.92 -7.10 2.46
N PRO A 180 -10.21 -7.87 3.52
CA PRO A 180 -9.57 -7.71 4.83
C PRO A 180 -8.05 -7.73 4.68
N ARG A 181 -7.40 -6.75 5.30
CA ARG A 181 -5.94 -6.58 5.21
C ARG A 181 -5.28 -7.50 6.22
N TYR A 182 -4.48 -8.43 5.71
CA TYR A 182 -3.78 -9.51 6.41
C TYR A 182 -2.69 -9.04 7.40
N TRP A 183 -2.68 -7.76 7.82
CA TRP A 183 -1.80 -7.24 8.88
C TRP A 183 -2.53 -6.94 10.20
N ARG A 184 -3.86 -7.15 10.29
CA ARG A 184 -4.62 -7.10 11.56
C ARG A 184 -4.82 -8.46 12.25
N LEU A 185 -4.07 -9.49 11.83
CA LEU A 185 -4.15 -10.85 12.40
C LEU A 185 -2.85 -11.24 13.13
N ARG A 186 -2.17 -10.28 13.73
CA ARG A 186 -1.14 -10.50 14.73
C ARG A 186 -1.41 -9.61 15.93
#